data_AF-A0A432JCM7-F1
#
_entry.id   AF-A0A432JCM7-F1
#
_cell.length_a   1.000
_cell.length_b   1.000
_cell.length_c   1.000
_cell.angle_alpha   90.00
_cell.angle_beta   90.00
_cell.angle_gamma   90.00
#
_symmetry.space_group_name_H-M   'P 1'
#
loop_
_entity.id
_entity.type
_entity.pdbx_description
1 polymer ?
#
loop_
_entity_poly.entity_id
_entity_poly.type
_entity_poly.pdbx_seq_one_letter_code
_entity_poly.pdbx_strand_id
1 'polypeptide(L)'
;MAAYVSYPRSTEAVNAVRCSLCPHEVTVCTQSCNNRRSTQQPCNGANDFLDRDLFQRLLEPGWRSPVYKTNSSVSRESYDEANKVYFFYLNAGEEIGRVEVPKWVAKNETLLSMTHALIYDQCQRGQGYPVAISESHEQAVVSAGDRRVFRRMLTDSLERQGLSAATSQKDRSKRSPWV
;
A
#
# COMPACT_ATOMS: atom_id res chain seq x y z
N MET A 1 -8.22 11.70 0.27
CA MET A 1 -8.66 11.62 -1.14
C MET A 1 -7.81 10.65 -1.97
N ALA A 2 -6.58 10.37 -1.54
CA ALA A 2 -5.70 9.39 -2.16
C ALA A 2 -5.02 8.54 -1.09
N ALA A 3 -4.58 7.35 -1.46
CA ALA A 3 -3.67 6.53 -0.67
C ALA A 3 -2.31 6.49 -1.36
N TYR A 4 -1.23 6.49 -0.59
CA TYR A 4 0.13 6.34 -1.10
C TYR A 4 0.70 5.02 -0.61
N VAL A 5 1.22 4.22 -1.53
CA VAL A 5 1.88 2.94 -1.27
C VAL A 5 3.35 3.11 -1.65
N SER A 6 4.21 3.18 -0.64
CA SER A 6 5.66 3.20 -0.83
C SER A 6 6.16 1.88 -1.36
N TYR A 7 7.21 1.96 -2.20
CA TYR A 7 7.94 0.85 -2.77
C TYR A 7 7.07 -0.35 -3.20
N PRO A 8 6.08 -0.12 -4.09
CA PRO A 8 5.05 -1.10 -4.40
C PRO A 8 5.68 -2.34 -5.03
N ARG A 9 5.09 -3.51 -4.70
CA ARG A 9 5.47 -4.82 -5.25
C ARG A 9 4.44 -5.32 -6.27
N SER A 10 3.67 -4.41 -6.86
CA SER A 10 2.66 -4.73 -7.86
C SER A 10 3.26 -4.98 -9.25
N THR A 11 2.55 -5.78 -10.04
CA THR A 11 2.88 -6.14 -11.42
C THR A 11 1.71 -5.87 -12.37
N GLU A 12 0.82 -4.93 -12.05
CA GLU A 12 -0.39 -4.67 -12.86
C GLU A 12 -0.04 -4.13 -14.26
N ALA A 13 0.92 -3.21 -14.37
CA ALA A 13 1.37 -2.68 -15.66
C ALA A 13 2.24 -3.69 -16.42
N VAL A 14 3.17 -4.36 -15.73
CA VAL A 14 4.01 -5.43 -16.31
C VAL A 14 3.16 -6.59 -16.82
N ASN A 15 2.08 -6.95 -16.13
CA ASN A 15 1.15 -7.99 -16.60
C ASN A 15 0.44 -7.60 -17.90
N ALA A 16 0.18 -6.30 -18.12
CA ALA A 16 -0.37 -5.83 -19.40
C ALA A 16 0.68 -5.92 -20.52
N VAL A 17 1.94 -5.56 -20.25
CA VAL A 17 3.05 -5.74 -21.21
C VAL A 17 3.27 -7.22 -21.55
N ARG A 18 3.06 -8.13 -20.60
CA ARG A 18 3.15 -9.57 -20.86
C ARG A 18 2.19 -10.04 -21.96
N CYS A 19 1.04 -9.39 -22.15
CA CYS A 19 0.12 -9.71 -23.24
C CYS A 19 0.74 -9.46 -24.63
N SER A 20 1.72 -8.57 -24.76
CA SER A 20 2.45 -8.37 -26.03
C SER A 20 3.59 -9.37 -26.24
N LEU A 21 4.02 -10.08 -25.18
CA LEU A 21 5.02 -11.14 -25.28
C LEU A 21 4.41 -12.51 -25.59
N CYS A 22 3.14 -12.71 -25.23
CA CYS A 22 2.46 -13.98 -25.43
C CYS A 22 2.23 -14.26 -26.92
N PRO A 23 2.55 -15.47 -27.42
CA PRO A 23 2.25 -15.86 -28.80
C PRO A 23 0.76 -16.12 -29.06
N HIS A 24 -0.05 -16.20 -28.00
CA HIS A 24 -1.48 -16.44 -28.08
C HIS A 24 -2.29 -15.16 -27.96
N GLU A 25 -3.52 -15.16 -28.49
CA GLU A 25 -4.47 -14.07 -28.25
C GLU A 25 -4.71 -13.83 -26.76
N VAL A 26 -5.05 -12.60 -26.39
CA VAL A 26 -5.19 -12.14 -25.00
C VAL A 26 -6.20 -12.99 -24.20
N THR A 27 -7.29 -13.42 -24.85
CA THR A 27 -8.33 -14.28 -24.26
C THR A 27 -7.76 -15.63 -23.82
N VAL A 28 -6.95 -16.26 -24.67
CA VAL A 28 -6.28 -17.54 -24.43
C VAL A 28 -5.14 -17.36 -23.44
N CYS A 29 -4.35 -16.28 -23.57
CA CYS A 29 -3.26 -15.95 -22.66
C CYS A 29 -3.74 -15.88 -21.19
N THR A 30 -4.91 -15.28 -20.95
CA THR A 30 -5.49 -15.17 -19.60
C THR A 30 -5.74 -16.56 -18.98
N GLN A 31 -6.17 -17.52 -19.78
CA GLN A 31 -6.47 -18.89 -19.35
C GLN A 31 -5.19 -19.73 -19.21
N SER A 32 -4.27 -19.62 -20.18
CA SER A 32 -3.07 -20.45 -20.26
C SER A 32 -1.89 -19.94 -19.43
N CYS A 33 -1.76 -18.62 -19.23
CA CYS A 33 -0.57 -17.99 -18.67
C CYS A 33 -0.73 -17.39 -17.26
N ASN A 34 -1.86 -17.61 -16.57
CA ASN A 34 -2.18 -17.13 -15.21
C ASN A 34 -2.11 -15.58 -15.06
N ASN A 35 -3.14 -14.96 -14.48
CA ASN A 35 -3.23 -13.49 -14.35
C ASN A 35 -2.19 -12.82 -13.45
N ARG A 36 -1.46 -13.55 -12.61
CA ARG A 36 -0.49 -12.94 -11.67
C ARG A 36 0.96 -13.22 -12.01
N ARG A 37 1.31 -14.48 -12.21
CA ARG A 37 2.67 -14.94 -12.46
C ARG A 37 2.62 -16.12 -13.40
N SER A 38 3.27 -16.00 -14.56
CA SER A 38 3.18 -17.04 -15.59
C SER A 38 4.26 -18.07 -15.40
N THR A 39 3.92 -19.35 -15.47
CA THR A 39 4.92 -20.44 -15.50
C THR A 39 5.33 -20.82 -16.93
N GLN A 40 4.65 -20.26 -17.94
CA GLN A 40 4.83 -20.61 -19.34
C GLN A 40 5.80 -19.65 -20.05
N GLN A 41 6.68 -20.16 -20.89
CA GLN A 41 7.49 -19.32 -21.78
C GLN A 41 6.65 -18.88 -22.99
N PRO A 42 6.84 -17.66 -23.52
CA PRO A 42 7.80 -16.63 -23.10
C PRO A 42 7.25 -15.70 -21.98
N CYS A 43 6.00 -15.89 -21.56
CA CYS A 43 5.31 -15.03 -20.59
C CYS A 43 5.99 -14.94 -19.22
N ASN A 44 6.77 -15.96 -18.83
CA ASN A 44 7.52 -15.98 -17.58
C ASN A 44 8.67 -14.96 -17.53
N GLY A 45 9.15 -14.45 -18.67
CA GLY A 45 10.23 -13.46 -18.71
C GLY A 45 9.85 -12.12 -18.06
N ALA A 46 8.56 -11.84 -17.92
CA ALA A 46 8.06 -10.66 -17.22
C ALA A 46 8.01 -10.84 -15.68
N ASN A 47 8.19 -12.05 -15.14
CA ASN A 47 8.00 -12.34 -13.72
C ASN A 47 9.04 -11.71 -12.78
N ASP A 48 10.19 -11.34 -13.33
CA ASP A 48 11.31 -10.76 -12.60
C ASP A 48 11.27 -9.24 -12.55
N PHE A 49 10.30 -8.63 -13.23
CA PHE A 49 10.11 -7.18 -13.26
C PHE A 49 8.89 -6.78 -12.43
N LEU A 50 9.05 -5.73 -11.63
CA LEU A 50 7.95 -5.07 -10.96
C LEU A 50 7.61 -3.77 -11.66
N ASP A 51 6.39 -3.28 -11.45
CA ASP A 51 5.94 -2.03 -12.06
C ASP A 51 6.87 -0.86 -11.66
N ARG A 52 7.37 -0.85 -10.43
CA ARG A 52 8.33 0.17 -9.98
C ARG A 52 9.64 0.14 -10.78
N ASP A 53 10.14 -1.03 -11.17
CA ASP A 53 11.41 -1.15 -11.89
C ASP A 53 11.27 -0.62 -13.32
N LEU A 54 10.08 -0.83 -13.91
CA LEU A 54 9.70 -0.25 -15.19
C LEU A 54 9.61 1.27 -15.10
N PHE A 55 8.84 1.80 -14.14
CA PHE A 55 8.62 3.24 -14.05
C PHE A 55 9.81 4.03 -13.52
N GLN A 56 10.72 3.40 -12.77
CA GLN A 56 12.00 4.00 -12.38
C GLN A 56 12.87 4.36 -13.59
N ARG A 57 12.72 3.63 -14.71
CA ARG A 57 13.42 3.94 -15.96
C ARG A 57 12.67 4.89 -16.88
N LEU A 58 11.34 4.94 -16.78
CA LEU A 58 10.49 5.70 -17.70
C LEU A 58 10.11 7.09 -17.18
N LEU A 59 10.05 7.29 -15.87
CA LEU A 59 9.60 8.53 -15.26
C LEU A 59 10.79 9.29 -14.67
N GLU A 60 10.90 10.56 -15.03
CA GLU A 60 11.79 11.50 -14.33
C GLU A 60 11.21 11.87 -12.95
N PRO A 61 12.02 12.33 -11.99
CA PRO A 61 11.53 12.84 -10.71
C PRO A 61 10.41 13.89 -10.88
N GLY A 62 9.30 13.73 -10.17
CA GLY A 62 8.12 14.58 -10.27
C GLY A 62 7.14 14.21 -11.39
N TRP A 63 7.48 13.23 -12.23
CA TRP A 63 6.57 12.74 -13.26
C TRP A 63 5.70 11.60 -12.75
N ARG A 64 4.49 11.50 -13.31
CA ARG A 64 3.56 10.41 -13.06
C ARG A 64 3.26 9.60 -14.31
N SER A 65 2.97 8.32 -14.12
CA SER A 65 2.43 7.46 -15.18
C SER A 65 1.02 7.91 -15.61
N PRO A 66 0.50 7.35 -16.71
CA PRO A 66 -0.93 7.30 -16.97
C PRO A 66 -1.71 6.71 -15.79
N VAL A 67 -3.02 6.99 -15.76
CA VAL A 67 -3.92 6.44 -14.75
C VAL A 67 -4.46 5.09 -15.19
N TYR A 68 -4.35 4.11 -14.31
CA TYR A 68 -4.80 2.74 -14.51
C TYR A 68 -6.00 2.43 -13.61
N LYS A 69 -6.82 1.46 -14.02
CA LYS A 69 -7.89 0.92 -13.18
C LYS A 69 -7.36 -0.31 -12.45
N THR A 70 -7.58 -0.41 -11.13
CA THR A 70 -7.12 -1.61 -10.40
C THR A 70 -7.86 -2.86 -10.86
N ASN A 71 -7.12 -3.98 -10.94
CA ASN A 71 -7.69 -5.30 -11.15
C ASN A 71 -8.01 -6.07 -9.85
N SER A 72 -7.83 -5.43 -8.68
CA SER A 72 -8.15 -6.05 -7.37
C SER A 72 -9.60 -6.54 -7.31
N SER A 73 -9.81 -7.78 -6.89
CA SER A 73 -11.15 -8.36 -6.69
C SER A 73 -11.98 -7.55 -5.71
N VAL A 74 -11.37 -7.04 -4.64
CA VAL A 74 -12.07 -6.22 -3.63
C VAL A 74 -12.66 -4.96 -4.26
N SER A 75 -11.88 -4.23 -5.07
CA SER A 75 -12.43 -3.04 -5.73
C SER A 75 -13.47 -3.42 -6.79
N ARG A 76 -13.29 -4.52 -7.52
CA ARG A 76 -14.26 -4.98 -8.54
C ARG A 76 -15.57 -5.48 -7.96
N GLU A 77 -15.55 -6.14 -6.81
CA GLU A 77 -16.69 -6.89 -6.27
C GLU A 77 -17.37 -6.18 -5.10
N SER A 78 -16.62 -5.45 -4.27
CA SER A 78 -17.14 -4.88 -3.02
C SER A 78 -17.47 -3.39 -3.10
N TYR A 79 -16.93 -2.65 -4.07
CA TYR A 79 -17.13 -1.20 -4.17
C TYR A 79 -18.10 -0.83 -5.29
N ASP A 80 -18.90 0.21 -5.06
CA ASP A 80 -19.77 0.78 -6.10
C ASP A 80 -18.96 1.37 -7.26
N GLU A 81 -19.62 1.57 -8.41
CA GLU A 81 -18.96 2.10 -9.60
C GLU A 81 -18.29 3.46 -9.39
N ALA A 82 -18.86 4.32 -8.54
CA ALA A 82 -18.27 5.62 -8.19
C ALA A 82 -17.00 5.49 -7.31
N ASN A 83 -16.89 4.40 -6.55
CA ASN A 83 -15.82 4.13 -5.59
C ASN A 83 -14.78 3.13 -6.10
N LYS A 84 -14.86 2.74 -7.38
CA LYS A 84 -13.80 1.94 -8.01
C LYS A 84 -12.46 2.67 -7.89
N VAL A 85 -11.42 1.91 -7.58
CA VAL A 85 -10.08 2.43 -7.35
C VAL A 85 -9.31 2.48 -8.65
N TYR A 86 -8.67 3.62 -8.88
CA TYR A 86 -7.72 3.87 -9.94
C TYR A 86 -6.38 4.17 -9.30
N PHE A 87 -5.30 4.02 -10.04
CA PHE A 87 -3.98 4.29 -9.53
C PHE A 87 -3.05 4.84 -10.61
N PHE A 88 -1.99 5.51 -10.18
CA PHE A 88 -0.86 5.88 -11.02
C PHE A 88 0.44 5.71 -10.22
N TYR A 89 1.55 5.57 -10.93
CA TYR A 89 2.88 5.58 -10.34
C TYR A 89 3.44 7.00 -10.38
N LEU A 90 4.10 7.41 -9.30
CA LEU A 90 4.75 8.70 -9.15
C LEU A 90 6.22 8.47 -8.86
N ASN A 91 7.11 9.12 -9.61
CA ASN A 91 8.50 9.21 -9.21
C ASN A 91 8.66 10.33 -8.17
N ALA A 92 8.83 9.95 -6.91
CA ALA A 92 8.98 10.89 -5.80
C ALA A 92 10.41 11.46 -5.67
N GLY A 93 11.33 11.04 -6.54
CA GLY A 93 12.76 11.35 -6.52
C GLY A 93 13.57 10.16 -6.01
N GLU A 94 13.31 9.72 -4.78
CA GLU A 94 14.02 8.60 -4.14
C GLU A 94 13.39 7.23 -4.44
N GLU A 95 12.07 7.20 -4.64
CA GLU A 95 11.34 5.97 -4.94
C GLU A 95 10.23 6.19 -5.98
N ILE A 96 9.79 5.09 -6.57
CA ILE A 96 8.50 5.04 -7.27
C ILE A 96 7.42 4.68 -6.26
N GLY A 97 6.53 5.62 -5.97
CA GLY A 97 5.32 5.39 -5.17
C GLY A 97 4.13 5.03 -6.05
N ARG A 98 3.20 4.25 -5.51
CA ARG A 98 1.88 4.03 -6.13
C ARG A 98 0.84 4.88 -5.41
N VAL A 99 0.19 5.76 -6.15
CA VAL A 99 -0.90 6.59 -5.66
C VAL A 99 -2.23 5.98 -6.11
N GLU A 100 -3.12 5.70 -5.17
CA GLU A 100 -4.46 5.20 -5.43
C GLU A 100 -5.50 6.28 -5.16
N VAL A 101 -6.45 6.42 -6.08
CA VAL A 101 -7.51 7.44 -6.05
C VAL A 101 -8.84 6.82 -6.48
N PRO A 102 -9.98 7.31 -5.99
CA PRO A 102 -11.28 6.87 -6.47
C PRO A 102 -11.56 7.37 -7.89
N LYS A 103 -12.48 6.71 -8.61
CA LYS A 103 -12.86 7.00 -10.00
C LYS A 103 -13.17 8.47 -10.27
N TRP A 104 -13.89 9.14 -9.35
CA TRP A 104 -14.27 10.54 -9.53
C TRP A 104 -13.08 11.51 -9.46
N VAL A 105 -12.01 11.19 -8.73
CA VAL A 105 -10.74 11.92 -8.80
C VAL A 105 -10.02 11.59 -10.11
N ALA A 106 -9.92 10.31 -10.46
CA ALA A 106 -9.25 9.86 -11.68
C ALA A 106 -9.85 10.44 -12.98
N LYS A 107 -11.15 10.74 -12.99
CA LYS A 107 -11.87 11.29 -14.13
C LYS A 107 -11.92 12.82 -14.16
N ASN A 108 -11.48 13.50 -13.10
CA ASN A 108 -11.43 14.96 -13.04
C ASN A 108 -9.97 15.40 -13.06
N GLU A 109 -9.55 16.00 -14.17
CA GLU A 109 -8.16 16.39 -14.39
C GLU A 109 -7.64 17.41 -13.37
N THR A 110 -8.51 18.32 -12.90
CA THR A 110 -8.14 19.31 -11.88
C THR A 110 -7.84 18.62 -10.56
N LEU A 111 -8.75 17.74 -10.08
CA LEU A 111 -8.56 17.00 -8.84
C LEU A 111 -7.36 16.06 -8.90
N LEU A 112 -7.18 15.39 -10.04
CA LEU A 112 -6.04 14.50 -10.26
C LEU A 112 -4.71 15.26 -10.22
N SER A 113 -4.64 16.42 -10.88
CA SER A 113 -3.43 17.25 -10.91
C SER A 113 -3.12 17.85 -9.54
N MET A 114 -4.14 18.29 -8.80
CA MET A 114 -3.99 18.73 -7.42
C MET A 114 -3.49 17.59 -6.52
N THR A 115 -4.07 16.40 -6.64
CA THR A 115 -3.66 15.22 -5.85
C THR A 115 -2.20 14.87 -6.12
N HIS A 116 -1.80 14.86 -7.40
CA HIS A 116 -0.43 14.64 -7.81
C HIS A 116 0.52 15.68 -7.18
N ALA A 117 0.22 16.96 -7.35
CA ALA A 117 1.07 18.06 -6.84
C ALA A 117 1.23 18.02 -5.32
N LEU A 118 0.13 17.79 -4.58
CA LEU A 118 0.15 17.72 -3.12
C LEU A 118 0.97 16.54 -2.61
N ILE A 119 0.81 15.35 -3.20
CA ILE A 119 1.58 14.17 -2.79
C ILE A 119 3.07 14.39 -3.08
N TYR A 120 3.39 14.95 -4.26
CA TYR A 120 4.77 15.22 -4.60
C TYR A 120 5.42 16.25 -3.67
N ASP A 121 4.74 17.36 -3.33
CA ASP A 121 5.22 18.33 -2.33
C ASP A 121 5.48 17.66 -0.96
N GLN A 122 4.57 16.78 -0.51
CA GLN A 122 4.76 16.03 0.73
C GLN A 122 5.97 15.10 0.67
N CYS A 123 6.18 14.40 -0.45
CA CYS A 123 7.37 13.58 -0.66
C CYS A 123 8.65 14.42 -0.66
N GLN A 124 8.66 15.58 -1.32
CA GLN A 124 9.83 16.46 -1.35
C GLN A 124 10.22 16.93 0.06
N ARG A 125 9.23 17.24 0.90
CA ARG A 125 9.46 17.64 2.30
C ARG A 125 9.91 16.47 3.19
N GLY A 126 9.53 15.24 2.84
CA GLY A 126 9.79 14.02 3.63
C GLY A 126 10.82 13.08 3.01
N GLN A 127 11.79 13.61 2.26
CA GLN A 127 12.89 12.83 1.65
C GLN A 127 12.41 11.65 0.79
N GLY A 128 11.44 11.92 -0.09
CA GLY A 128 10.86 10.92 -1.00
C GLY A 128 9.63 10.19 -0.47
N TYR A 129 9.26 10.37 0.81
CA TYR A 129 8.08 9.78 1.42
C TYR A 129 7.14 10.86 1.98
N PRO A 130 5.80 10.74 1.87
CA PRO A 130 4.90 11.77 2.35
C PRO A 130 5.01 12.01 3.87
N VAL A 131 5.35 13.24 4.27
CA VAL A 131 5.50 13.63 5.69
C VAL A 131 4.28 13.26 6.52
N ALA A 132 3.07 13.57 6.03
CA ALA A 132 1.82 13.26 6.73
C ALA A 132 1.66 11.77 7.07
N ILE A 133 2.17 10.87 6.22
CA ILE A 133 2.11 9.44 6.50
C ILE A 133 3.19 9.06 7.52
N SER A 134 4.38 9.64 7.40
CA SER A 134 5.45 9.46 8.39
C SER A 134 4.99 9.87 9.79
N GLU A 135 4.43 11.06 9.95
CA GLU A 135 3.89 11.55 11.22
C GLU A 135 2.76 10.66 11.73
N SER A 136 1.86 10.21 10.85
CA SER A 136 0.78 9.30 11.25
C SER A 136 1.31 7.95 11.76
N HIS A 137 2.42 7.46 11.19
CA HIS A 137 3.06 6.23 11.64
C HIS A 137 3.65 6.41 13.04
N GLU A 138 4.35 7.53 13.29
CA GLU A 138 4.90 7.88 14.59
C GLU A 138 3.81 8.02 15.66
N GLN A 139 2.70 8.70 15.35
CA GLN A 139 1.59 8.88 16.28
C GLN A 139 0.81 7.60 16.57
N ALA A 140 0.78 6.64 15.63
CA ALA A 140 0.12 5.35 15.80
C ALA A 140 0.94 4.34 16.63
N VAL A 141 2.19 4.66 16.96
CA VAL A 141 3.04 3.76 17.77
C VAL A 141 2.50 3.69 19.21
N VAL A 142 1.90 2.55 19.54
CA VAL A 142 1.51 2.24 20.92
C VAL A 142 2.76 1.87 21.72
N SER A 143 3.25 2.82 22.52
CA SER A 143 4.47 2.66 23.30
C SER A 143 4.32 1.63 24.43
N ALA A 144 5.45 1.18 24.98
CA ALA A 144 5.43 0.33 26.18
C ALA A 144 4.79 1.03 27.39
N GLY A 145 4.86 2.37 27.46
CA GLY A 145 4.18 3.19 28.47
C GLY A 145 2.68 3.12 28.33
N ASP A 146 2.16 3.33 27.11
CA ASP A 146 0.73 3.32 26.82
C ASP A 146 0.11 1.97 27.13
N ARG A 147 0.81 0.86 26.78
CA ARG A 147 0.37 -0.49 27.14
C ARG A 147 0.27 -0.70 28.65
N ARG A 148 1.18 -0.12 29.43
CA ARG A 148 1.13 -0.21 30.90
C ARG A 148 -0.04 0.60 31.47
N VAL A 149 -0.27 1.80 30.95
CA VAL A 149 -1.38 2.66 31.36
C VAL A 149 -2.72 1.99 31.03
N PHE A 150 -2.88 1.51 29.79
CA PHE A 150 -4.07 0.77 29.38
C PHE A 150 -4.32 -0.46 30.25
N ARG A 151 -3.27 -1.26 30.51
CA ARG A 151 -3.38 -2.44 31.37
C ARG A 151 -3.79 -2.07 32.80
N ARG A 152 -3.27 -0.96 33.34
CA ARG A 152 -3.68 -0.45 34.66
C ARG A 152 -5.14 -0.02 34.67
N MET A 153 -5.59 0.76 33.68
CA MET A 153 -6.99 1.17 33.56
C MET A 153 -7.94 -0.03 33.46
N LEU A 154 -7.54 -1.05 32.69
CA LEU A 154 -8.29 -2.29 32.57
C LEU A 154 -8.36 -3.04 33.91
N THR A 155 -7.23 -3.17 34.60
CA THR A 155 -7.17 -3.78 35.94
C THR A 155 -8.05 -3.02 36.94
N ASP A 156 -7.93 -1.70 37.02
CA ASP A 156 -8.73 -0.86 37.93
C ASP A 156 -10.24 -0.97 37.63
N SER A 157 -10.62 -1.07 36.35
CA SER A 157 -12.01 -1.23 35.94
C SER A 157 -12.58 -2.62 36.27
N LEU A 158 -11.76 -3.68 36.15
CA LEU A 158 -12.16 -5.04 36.51
C LEU A 158 -12.31 -5.17 38.03
N GLU A 159 -11.39 -4.61 38.80
CA GLU A 159 -11.44 -4.60 40.27
C GLU A 159 -12.68 -3.87 40.78
N ARG A 160 -13.06 -2.73 40.17
CA ARG A 160 -14.31 -2.02 40.50
C ARG A 160 -15.57 -2.85 40.25
N GLN A 161 -15.53 -3.82 39.36
CA GLN A 161 -16.63 -4.75 39.09
C GLN A 161 -16.52 -6.06 39.90
N GLY A 162 -15.57 -6.14 40.83
CA GLY A 162 -15.34 -7.33 41.66
C GLY A 162 -14.70 -8.51 40.91
N LEU A 163 -14.16 -8.27 39.71
CA LEU A 163 -13.50 -9.29 38.89
C LEU A 163 -11.99 -9.26 39.16
N SER A 164 -11.37 -10.42 39.38
CA SER A 164 -9.93 -10.46 39.64
C SER A 164 -9.11 -10.28 38.36
N ALA A 165 -8.23 -9.28 38.36
CA ALA A 165 -7.26 -9.07 37.29
C ALA A 165 -6.00 -9.91 37.51
N ALA A 166 -6.14 -11.24 37.53
CA ALA A 166 -5.00 -12.14 37.73
C ALA A 166 -4.05 -12.10 36.52
N THR A 167 -2.86 -11.50 36.69
CA THR A 167 -1.80 -11.57 35.67
C THR A 167 -0.95 -12.82 35.84
N SER A 168 -0.55 -13.45 34.72
CA SER A 168 0.29 -14.66 34.71
C SER A 168 1.58 -14.51 35.51
N GLN A 169 1.96 -15.57 36.23
CA GLN A 169 3.25 -15.72 36.94
C GLN A 169 4.47 -15.40 36.07
N LYS A 170 4.36 -15.57 34.74
CA LYS A 170 5.41 -15.27 33.75
C LYS A 170 5.63 -13.77 33.51
N ASP A 171 4.62 -12.93 33.74
CA ASP A 171 4.78 -11.47 33.70
C ASP A 171 5.38 -10.93 35.00
N ARG A 172 5.17 -11.65 36.11
CA ARG A 172 5.72 -11.33 37.42
C ARG A 172 7.24 -11.54 37.45
N SER A 173 7.73 -12.63 36.86
CA SER A 173 9.17 -12.93 36.80
C SER A 173 9.98 -11.99 35.89
N LYS A 174 9.34 -11.27 34.97
CA LYS A 174 10.01 -10.24 34.14
C LYS A 174 10.15 -8.89 34.84
N ARG A 175 9.48 -8.68 35.97
CA ARG A 175 9.50 -7.41 36.75
C ARG A 175 10.42 -7.46 37.96
N SER A 176 10.89 -8.65 38.34
CA SER A 176 11.86 -8.84 39.41
C SER A 176 13.15 -9.39 38.80
N PRO A 177 14.28 -8.66 38.86
CA PRO A 177 15.59 -9.27 38.60
C PRO A 177 15.78 -10.43 39.57
N TRP A 178 16.36 -11.53 39.09
CA TRP A 178 16.77 -12.63 39.96
C TRP A 178 17.75 -12.09 40.99
N VAL A 179 17.43 -12.28 42.28
CA VAL A 179 18.37 -12.10 43.39
C VAL A 179 19.29 -13.30 43.44
#